data_AF-L8IXI4-F1
#
_entry.id   AF-L8IXI4-F1
#
_cell.length_a   1.000
_cell.length_b   1.000
_cell.length_c   1.000
_cell.angle_alpha   90.00
_cell.angle_beta   90.00
_cell.angle_gamma   90.00
#
_symmetry.space_group_name_H-M   'P 1'
#
loop_
_entity.id
_entity.type
_entity.pdbx_description
1 polymer ?
#
loop_
_entity_poly.entity_id
_entity_poly.type
_entity_poly.pdbx_seq_one_letter_code
_entity_poly.pdbx_strand_id
1 'polypeptide(L)'
;MGTGVASTITCSIEGDVLNMGYVIARESVSLGFKLQNNSPLPIKFSMQLDSLSSRSRDQHRLPQFLASPDQRTEVVGTQNYSGQSVFSVVPVEGVMEPGKAQDFTVTFSPDHESLYFSDRLQGCKPLCSCPQKVSHHILLKGAAREHMMFVEGGDPLDVPVESLTVIPAFDLEHREGRPPPGPPSPEAEELKPILVTLDYAQLDPDTQAPPATRELQVGCIRTTQLSAKKTVEFSMDNIAALQHKGFTIEPSRGSVERGQTKAISISWTPPIDFDPDHPLLASALLQLRGDVKETYKVLFVAQVVTGP
;
A
#
# COMPACT_ATOMS: atom_id res chain seq x y z
N MET A 1 -20.27 8.20 -48.12
CA MET A 1 -19.57 8.89 -47.01
C MET A 1 -19.97 8.18 -45.72
N GLY A 2 -19.14 7.28 -45.20
CA GLY A 2 -19.43 6.60 -43.93
C GLY A 2 -18.68 7.32 -42.81
N THR A 3 -19.42 7.96 -41.91
CA THR A 3 -18.86 8.50 -40.66
C THR A 3 -18.61 7.34 -39.69
N GLY A 4 -17.34 7.07 -39.39
CA GLY A 4 -16.97 6.07 -38.38
C GLY A 4 -17.49 6.51 -37.01
N VAL A 5 -18.24 5.65 -36.34
CA VAL A 5 -18.71 5.89 -34.98
C VAL A 5 -17.61 5.48 -34.02
N ALA A 6 -17.09 6.44 -33.25
CA ALA A 6 -16.16 6.15 -32.16
C ALA A 6 -16.91 5.52 -30.98
N SER A 7 -16.34 4.47 -30.39
CA SER A 7 -16.85 3.89 -29.16
C SER A 7 -16.35 4.70 -27.97
N THR A 8 -17.26 5.22 -27.14
CA THR A 8 -16.98 5.98 -25.93
C THR A 8 -17.56 5.25 -24.72
N ILE A 9 -16.71 4.88 -23.76
CA ILE A 9 -17.08 4.26 -22.49
C ILE A 9 -16.57 5.17 -21.36
N THR A 10 -17.34 5.31 -20.29
CA THR A 10 -16.90 6.00 -19.06
C THR A 10 -16.90 5.04 -17.87
N CYS A 11 -15.85 5.08 -17.06
CA CYS A 11 -15.71 4.29 -15.84
C CYS A 11 -16.06 5.14 -14.61
N SER A 12 -16.68 4.52 -13.60
CA SER A 12 -16.94 5.17 -12.30
C SER A 12 -15.71 5.22 -11.38
N ILE A 13 -14.61 4.58 -11.76
CA ILE A 13 -13.37 4.58 -10.97
C ILE A 13 -12.59 5.84 -11.29
N GLU A 14 -12.31 6.64 -10.28
CA GLU A 14 -11.44 7.81 -10.40
C GLU A 14 -9.98 7.39 -10.45
N GLY A 15 -9.23 7.88 -11.43
CA GLY A 15 -7.78 7.65 -11.55
C GLY A 15 -7.38 6.25 -12.03
N ASP A 16 -8.30 5.46 -12.60
CA ASP A 16 -8.03 4.12 -13.16
C ASP A 16 -7.40 3.11 -12.17
N VAL A 17 -7.46 3.37 -10.86
CA VAL A 17 -6.94 2.50 -9.80
C VAL A 17 -8.07 2.06 -8.87
N LEU A 18 -8.31 0.75 -8.80
CA LEU A 18 -9.20 0.14 -7.81
C LEU A 18 -8.37 -0.38 -6.63
N ASN A 19 -8.41 0.36 -5.52
CA ASN A 19 -7.75 -0.04 -4.27
C ASN A 19 -8.69 -0.85 -3.38
N MET A 20 -8.35 -2.11 -3.13
CA MET A 20 -9.08 -3.00 -2.23
C MET A 20 -8.76 -2.77 -0.75
N GLY A 21 -7.72 -1.98 -0.46
CA GLY A 21 -7.24 -1.71 0.90
C GLY A 21 -6.60 -2.94 1.55
N TYR A 22 -6.60 -2.96 2.88
CA TYR A 22 -6.10 -4.07 3.68
C TYR A 22 -7.20 -5.11 3.94
N VAL A 23 -6.87 -6.38 3.74
CA VAL A 23 -7.74 -7.54 4.00
C VAL A 23 -6.98 -8.56 4.85
N ILE A 24 -7.70 -9.34 5.66
CA ILE A 24 -7.07 -10.45 6.37
C ILE A 24 -6.72 -11.55 5.37
N ALA A 25 -5.53 -12.13 5.46
CA ALA A 25 -5.16 -13.29 4.66
C ALA A 25 -6.22 -14.40 4.83
N ARG A 26 -6.65 -15.00 3.72
CA ARG A 26 -7.71 -16.02 3.59
C ARG A 26 -9.13 -15.49 3.74
N GLU A 27 -9.33 -14.19 3.96
CA GLU A 27 -10.62 -13.54 3.77
C GLU A 27 -10.72 -12.95 2.36
N SER A 28 -11.92 -12.51 1.99
CA SER A 28 -12.17 -11.89 0.70
C SER A 28 -12.98 -10.62 0.84
N VAL A 29 -12.67 -9.62 0.02
CA VAL A 29 -13.46 -8.39 -0.13
C VAL A 29 -13.90 -8.23 -1.57
N SER A 30 -15.09 -7.67 -1.76
CA SER A 30 -15.62 -7.37 -3.09
C SER A 30 -15.95 -5.89 -3.22
N LEU A 31 -15.51 -5.26 -4.31
CA LEU A 31 -15.84 -3.88 -4.67
C LEU A 31 -16.57 -3.84 -6.01
N GLY A 32 -17.62 -3.02 -6.06
CA GLY A 32 -18.39 -2.79 -7.28
C GLY A 32 -17.92 -1.53 -8.00
N PHE A 33 -17.86 -1.59 -9.33
CA PHE A 33 -17.67 -0.42 -10.18
C PHE A 33 -18.60 -0.47 -11.39
N LYS A 34 -18.84 0.69 -12.02
CA LYS A 34 -19.74 0.83 -13.16
C LYS A 34 -19.00 1.26 -14.41
N LEU A 35 -19.34 0.64 -15.53
CA LEU A 35 -19.00 1.15 -16.86
C LEU A 35 -20.27 1.60 -17.56
N GLN A 36 -20.24 2.77 -18.16
CA GLN A 36 -21.36 3.32 -18.92
C GLN A 36 -21.00 3.40 -20.40
N ASN A 37 -21.87 2.83 -21.23
CA ASN A 37 -21.76 2.93 -22.68
C ASN A 37 -22.37 4.25 -23.15
N ASN A 38 -21.53 5.20 -23.55
CA ASN A 38 -21.97 6.48 -24.14
C ASN A 38 -21.95 6.44 -25.67
N SER A 39 -21.77 5.27 -26.26
CA SER A 39 -21.78 5.07 -27.70
C SER A 39 -23.22 4.88 -28.20
N PRO A 40 -23.50 5.25 -29.47
CA PRO A 40 -24.81 5.02 -30.07
C PRO A 40 -25.02 3.56 -30.49
N LEU A 41 -24.03 2.69 -30.28
CA LEU A 41 -24.06 1.26 -30.64
C LEU A 41 -23.85 0.38 -29.40
N PRO A 42 -24.46 -0.83 -29.35
CA PRO A 42 -24.18 -1.80 -28.32
C PRO A 42 -22.70 -2.19 -28.33
N ILE A 43 -22.08 -2.28 -27.15
CA ILE A 43 -20.69 -2.68 -26.98
C ILE A 43 -20.64 -4.06 -26.34
N LYS A 44 -20.08 -5.04 -27.04
CA LYS A 44 -19.68 -6.29 -26.42
C LYS A 44 -18.43 -6.06 -25.58
N PHE A 45 -18.47 -6.45 -24.32
CA PHE A 45 -17.32 -6.38 -23.42
C PHE A 45 -16.79 -7.78 -23.10
N SER A 46 -15.49 -7.83 -22.84
CA SER A 46 -14.79 -8.97 -22.25
C SER A 46 -13.78 -8.39 -21.26
N MET A 47 -13.83 -8.89 -20.03
CA MET A 47 -12.97 -8.51 -18.91
C MET A 47 -11.97 -9.63 -18.70
N GLN A 48 -10.69 -9.31 -18.80
CA GLN A 48 -9.59 -10.24 -18.56
C GLN A 48 -8.56 -9.61 -17.66
N LEU A 49 -8.07 -10.40 -16.71
CA LEU A 49 -6.92 -10.06 -15.89
C LEU A 49 -5.63 -10.36 -16.67
N ASP A 50 -4.65 -9.48 -16.59
CA ASP A 50 -3.37 -9.64 -17.27
C ASP A 50 -2.66 -10.93 -16.84
N SER A 51 -2.71 -11.23 -15.54
CA SER A 51 -2.19 -12.46 -14.94
C SER A 51 -2.75 -13.74 -15.57
N LEU A 52 -4.00 -13.71 -16.05
CA LEU A 52 -4.70 -14.83 -16.66
C LEU A 52 -4.68 -14.82 -18.19
N SER A 53 -4.11 -13.77 -18.81
CA SER A 53 -4.04 -13.64 -20.26
C SER A 53 -2.90 -14.49 -20.83
N SER A 54 -3.17 -15.28 -21.89
CA SER A 54 -2.18 -16.14 -22.55
C SER A 54 -1.02 -15.38 -23.22
N ARG A 55 -1.14 -14.06 -23.32
CA ARG A 55 -0.13 -13.15 -23.88
C ARG A 55 0.96 -12.75 -22.89
N SER A 56 0.82 -13.08 -21.61
CA SER A 56 1.80 -12.73 -20.57
C SER A 56 3.08 -13.57 -20.60
N ARG A 57 3.09 -14.73 -21.27
CA ARG A 57 4.30 -15.59 -21.36
C ARG A 57 5.49 -14.90 -22.04
N ASP A 58 5.24 -13.97 -22.97
CA ASP A 58 6.29 -13.21 -23.66
C ASP A 58 6.67 -11.89 -22.94
N GLN A 59 6.05 -11.58 -21.80
CA GLN A 59 6.27 -10.37 -21.01
C GLN A 59 6.81 -10.62 -19.61
N HIS A 60 7.47 -11.76 -19.37
CA HIS A 60 8.42 -11.88 -18.25
C HIS A 60 9.71 -11.08 -18.54
N ARG A 61 9.60 -9.85 -19.05
CA ARG A 61 10.71 -8.89 -19.11
C ARG A 61 10.54 -7.95 -17.93
N LEU A 62 11.61 -7.78 -17.16
CA LEU A 62 11.75 -6.76 -16.11
C LEU A 62 11.15 -5.43 -16.65
N PRO A 63 10.07 -4.91 -16.05
CA PRO A 63 9.37 -3.76 -16.62
C PRO A 63 10.20 -2.48 -16.50
N GLN A 64 9.95 -1.48 -17.36
CA GLN A 64 10.79 -0.28 -17.50
C GLN A 64 10.92 0.57 -16.21
N PHE A 65 10.01 0.45 -15.24
CA PHE A 65 10.14 1.13 -13.94
C PHE A 65 11.34 0.62 -13.11
N LEU A 66 11.86 -0.58 -13.39
CA LEU A 66 13.10 -1.06 -12.79
C LEU A 66 14.34 -0.30 -13.30
N ALA A 67 14.16 0.63 -14.25
CA ALA A 67 15.20 1.51 -14.78
C ALA A 67 15.14 2.96 -14.24
N SER A 68 14.11 3.35 -13.48
CA SER A 68 13.96 4.71 -12.95
C SER A 68 13.86 4.74 -11.41
N PRO A 69 14.71 5.52 -10.70
CA PRO A 69 14.74 5.58 -9.24
C PRO A 69 13.46 6.17 -8.59
N ASP A 70 12.66 6.92 -9.34
CA ASP A 70 11.47 7.63 -8.84
C ASP A 70 10.16 6.80 -8.87
N GLN A 71 10.16 5.58 -9.42
CA GLN A 71 8.97 4.70 -9.54
C GLN A 71 9.20 3.32 -8.91
N ARG A 72 9.69 3.29 -7.67
CA ARG A 72 10.19 2.08 -6.99
C ARG A 72 9.13 1.02 -6.62
N THR A 73 7.85 1.14 -7.00
CA THR A 73 6.75 0.29 -6.48
C THR A 73 5.85 -0.34 -7.55
N GLU A 74 6.35 -0.64 -8.75
CA GLU A 74 5.57 -1.48 -9.67
C GLU A 74 5.79 -2.98 -9.33
N VAL A 75 4.72 -3.64 -8.93
CA VAL A 75 4.36 -5.01 -9.34
C VAL A 75 5.33 -6.16 -9.01
N VAL A 76 4.99 -6.96 -7.99
CA VAL A 76 4.63 -8.39 -8.18
C VAL A 76 3.93 -8.95 -6.94
N GLY A 77 2.72 -9.45 -7.15
CA GLY A 77 1.93 -10.20 -6.18
C GLY A 77 0.61 -10.59 -6.84
N THR A 78 0.67 -11.27 -7.99
CA THR A 78 -0.54 -11.61 -8.76
C THR A 78 -1.14 -12.95 -8.37
N GLN A 79 -0.40 -13.78 -7.62
CA GLN A 79 -0.77 -15.17 -7.36
C GLN A 79 -0.66 -15.51 -5.89
N ASN A 80 -1.69 -16.22 -5.45
CA ASN A 80 -1.72 -16.91 -4.18
C ASN A 80 -0.68 -18.05 -4.17
N TYR A 81 -0.26 -18.51 -2.99
CA TYR A 81 0.64 -19.67 -2.89
C TYR A 81 0.01 -20.96 -3.44
N SER A 82 -1.32 -21.00 -3.49
CA SER A 82 -2.08 -22.04 -4.21
C SER A 82 -1.96 -21.99 -5.75
N GLY A 83 -1.35 -20.96 -6.33
CA GLY A 83 -1.26 -20.73 -7.78
C GLY A 83 -2.55 -20.17 -8.41
N GLN A 84 -3.55 -19.84 -7.61
CA GLN A 84 -4.78 -19.19 -8.07
C GLN A 84 -4.59 -17.67 -8.18
N SER A 85 -5.36 -17.03 -9.07
CA SER A 85 -5.40 -15.57 -9.16
C SER A 85 -5.98 -14.98 -7.88
N VAL A 86 -5.35 -13.91 -7.39
CA VAL A 86 -5.77 -13.23 -6.16
C VAL A 86 -6.99 -12.33 -6.41
N PHE A 87 -7.14 -11.85 -7.65
CA PHE A 87 -8.28 -11.06 -8.09
C PHE A 87 -9.20 -11.90 -8.99
N SER A 88 -10.50 -11.63 -8.93
CA SER A 88 -11.49 -12.15 -9.86
C SER A 88 -12.52 -11.07 -10.18
N VAL A 89 -13.17 -11.14 -11.35
CA VAL A 89 -14.12 -10.12 -11.81
C VAL A 89 -15.37 -10.77 -12.41
N VAL A 90 -16.55 -10.21 -12.11
CA VAL A 90 -17.85 -10.67 -12.62
C VAL A 90 -18.72 -9.45 -12.97
N PRO A 91 -19.39 -9.41 -14.13
CA PRO A 91 -19.38 -10.40 -15.22
C PRO A 91 -18.11 -10.32 -16.07
N VAL A 92 -17.65 -11.46 -16.61
CA VAL A 92 -16.47 -11.54 -17.49
C VAL A 92 -16.78 -11.20 -18.95
N GLU A 93 -18.00 -11.44 -19.41
CA GLU A 93 -18.42 -11.14 -20.78
C GLU A 93 -19.89 -10.69 -20.81
N GLY A 94 -20.24 -9.88 -21.80
CA GLY A 94 -21.61 -9.44 -22.00
C GLY A 94 -21.74 -8.36 -23.06
N VAL A 95 -22.91 -7.75 -23.14
CA VAL A 95 -23.22 -6.66 -24.07
C VAL A 95 -23.82 -5.49 -23.28
N MET A 96 -23.27 -4.29 -23.47
CA MET A 96 -23.79 -3.05 -22.93
C MET A 96 -24.57 -2.30 -24.01
N GLU A 97 -25.86 -2.12 -23.78
CA GLU A 97 -26.72 -1.33 -24.68
C GLU A 97 -26.36 0.16 -24.66
N PRO A 98 -26.64 0.91 -25.75
CA PRO A 98 -26.43 2.36 -25.81
C PRO A 98 -27.06 3.09 -24.63
N GLY A 99 -26.28 3.95 -23.96
CA GLY A 99 -26.74 4.76 -22.83
C GLY A 99 -26.99 3.97 -21.54
N LYS A 100 -26.64 2.69 -21.47
CA LYS A 100 -26.77 1.87 -20.25
C LYS A 100 -25.46 1.79 -19.48
N ALA A 101 -25.60 1.68 -18.16
CA ALA A 101 -24.52 1.37 -17.24
C ALA A 101 -24.57 -0.11 -16.83
N GLN A 102 -23.41 -0.74 -16.75
CA GLN A 102 -23.22 -2.12 -16.32
C GLN A 102 -22.38 -2.13 -15.04
N ASP A 103 -22.89 -2.86 -14.04
CA ASP A 103 -22.19 -3.12 -12.79
C ASP A 103 -21.21 -4.30 -12.95
N PHE A 104 -20.01 -4.11 -12.44
CA PHE A 104 -18.95 -5.11 -12.31
C PHE A 104 -18.57 -5.24 -10.85
N THR A 105 -18.27 -6.46 -10.41
CA THR A 105 -17.77 -6.77 -9.07
C THR A 105 -16.39 -7.37 -9.21
N VAL A 106 -15.39 -6.75 -8.60
CA VAL A 106 -14.05 -7.32 -8.41
C VAL A 106 -14.00 -7.92 -7.01
N THR A 107 -13.49 -9.14 -6.90
CA THR A 107 -13.24 -9.81 -5.63
C THR A 107 -11.74 -10.00 -5.45
N PHE A 108 -11.24 -9.66 -4.26
CA PHE A 108 -9.86 -9.84 -3.83
C PHE A 108 -9.84 -10.88 -2.70
N SER A 109 -9.07 -11.95 -2.91
CA SER A 109 -9.03 -13.12 -2.01
C SER A 109 -7.59 -13.64 -1.84
N PRO A 110 -6.76 -12.93 -1.05
CA PRO A 110 -5.38 -13.34 -0.76
C PRO A 110 -5.34 -14.58 0.16
N ASP A 111 -4.37 -15.48 -0.02
CA ASP A 111 -4.18 -16.66 0.85
C ASP A 111 -3.02 -16.53 1.86
N HIS A 112 -2.17 -15.51 1.68
CA HIS A 112 -1.01 -15.18 2.52
C HIS A 112 -0.88 -13.67 2.70
N GLU A 113 -0.04 -13.25 3.66
CA GLU A 113 0.32 -11.85 3.88
C GLU A 113 1.29 -11.35 2.81
N SER A 114 0.94 -10.22 2.20
CA SER A 114 1.77 -9.44 1.27
C SER A 114 1.17 -8.06 1.14
N LEU A 115 2.01 -7.04 1.07
CA LEU A 115 1.57 -5.65 0.97
C LEU A 115 1.35 -5.20 -0.49
N TYR A 116 1.75 -6.02 -1.46
CA TYR A 116 1.95 -5.59 -2.85
C TYR A 116 1.12 -6.37 -3.87
N PHE A 117 -0.01 -6.94 -3.45
CA PHE A 117 -0.94 -7.57 -4.39
C PHE A 117 -1.40 -6.55 -5.43
N SER A 118 -1.15 -6.86 -6.70
CA SER A 118 -1.49 -5.99 -7.80
C SER A 118 -1.77 -6.79 -9.07
N ASP A 119 -2.71 -6.32 -9.87
CA ASP A 119 -3.03 -6.90 -11.18
C ASP A 119 -3.62 -5.80 -12.09
N ARG A 120 -3.74 -6.07 -13.38
CA ARG A 120 -4.34 -5.15 -14.35
C ARG A 120 -5.55 -5.81 -14.96
N LEU A 121 -6.67 -5.11 -14.89
CA LEU A 121 -7.91 -5.49 -15.55
C LEU A 121 -7.95 -4.81 -16.92
N GLN A 122 -7.86 -5.60 -17.99
CA GLN A 122 -8.08 -5.11 -19.35
C GLN A 122 -9.58 -5.05 -19.60
N GLY A 123 -10.09 -3.82 -19.68
CA GLY A 123 -11.48 -3.52 -19.94
C GLY A 123 -11.77 -3.33 -21.42
N CYS A 124 -12.80 -4.05 -21.89
CA CYS A 124 -13.52 -3.87 -23.15
C CYS A 124 -12.65 -3.87 -24.42
N LYS A 125 -12.49 -5.04 -25.03
CA LYS A 125 -12.16 -5.11 -26.46
C LYS A 125 -13.47 -4.96 -27.26
N PRO A 126 -13.77 -3.80 -27.88
CA PRO A 126 -14.93 -3.70 -28.76
C PRO A 126 -14.74 -4.70 -29.91
N LEU A 127 -15.72 -5.61 -30.08
CA LEU A 127 -15.70 -6.60 -31.17
C LEU A 127 -16.11 -5.99 -32.52
N CYS A 128 -16.50 -4.70 -32.55
CA CYS A 128 -16.77 -3.99 -33.79
C CYS A 128 -15.46 -3.75 -34.54
N SER A 129 -15.50 -3.93 -35.87
CA SER A 129 -14.39 -3.85 -36.83
C SER A 129 -13.66 -2.50 -36.94
N CYS A 130 -13.71 -1.66 -35.91
CA CYS A 130 -13.07 -0.35 -35.88
C CYS A 130 -11.67 -0.45 -35.24
N PRO A 131 -10.59 -0.08 -35.95
CA PRO A 131 -9.21 -0.22 -35.48
C PRO A 131 -8.78 0.78 -34.40
N GLN A 132 -9.68 1.62 -33.87
CA GLN A 132 -9.36 2.53 -32.77
C GLN A 132 -9.59 1.83 -31.42
N LYS A 133 -8.51 1.19 -30.97
CA LYS A 133 -8.31 0.65 -29.62
C LYS A 133 -8.52 1.75 -28.57
N VAL A 134 -9.54 1.61 -27.74
CA VAL A 134 -9.51 2.16 -26.39
C VAL A 134 -9.71 0.97 -25.45
N SER A 135 -8.61 0.31 -25.09
CA SER A 135 -8.59 -0.61 -23.96
C SER A 135 -8.51 0.25 -22.71
N HIS A 136 -9.60 0.33 -21.94
CA HIS A 136 -9.54 0.94 -20.62
C HIS A 136 -8.83 -0.04 -19.70
N HIS A 137 -7.73 0.36 -19.08
CA HIS A 137 -6.99 -0.48 -18.14
C HIS A 137 -7.28 0.02 -16.73
N ILE A 138 -7.75 -0.88 -15.86
CA ILE A 138 -7.93 -0.57 -14.43
C ILE A 138 -6.84 -1.31 -13.67
N LEU A 139 -6.02 -0.57 -12.93
CA LEU A 139 -5.02 -1.13 -12.02
C LEU A 139 -5.72 -1.59 -10.74
N LEU A 140 -5.61 -2.87 -10.42
CA LEU A 140 -6.08 -3.45 -9.17
C LEU A 140 -4.92 -3.45 -8.18
N LYS A 141 -5.16 -3.00 -6.96
CA LYS A 141 -4.20 -3.13 -5.86
C LYS A 141 -4.88 -3.52 -4.56
N GLY A 142 -4.17 -4.24 -3.71
CA GLY A 142 -4.62 -4.64 -2.38
C GLY A 142 -3.45 -5.06 -1.51
N ALA A 143 -3.68 -5.08 -0.20
CA ALA A 143 -2.73 -5.60 0.78
C ALA A 143 -3.43 -6.64 1.64
N ALA A 144 -2.70 -7.69 2.03
CA ALA A 144 -3.17 -8.70 2.94
C ALA A 144 -2.26 -8.78 4.17
N ARG A 145 -2.86 -8.96 5.35
CA ARG A 145 -2.15 -9.17 6.62
C ARG A 145 -2.70 -10.40 7.32
N GLU A 146 -1.87 -11.13 8.05
CA GLU A 146 -2.36 -12.24 8.88
C GLU A 146 -3.15 -11.73 10.09
N HIS A 147 -2.79 -10.54 10.59
CA HIS A 147 -3.36 -9.92 11.77
C HIS A 147 -4.22 -8.70 11.44
N MET A 148 -5.17 -8.38 12.33
CA MET A 148 -6.15 -7.32 12.10
C MET A 148 -5.61 -5.89 12.26
N MET A 149 -4.30 -5.72 12.38
CA MET A 149 -3.68 -4.43 12.66
C MET A 149 -2.52 -4.15 11.73
N PHE A 150 -2.39 -2.89 11.32
CA PHE A 150 -1.31 -2.44 10.43
C PHE A 150 -0.85 -1.03 10.79
N VAL A 151 0.38 -0.72 10.39
CA VAL A 151 0.95 0.63 10.40
C VAL A 151 1.48 0.91 8.99
N GLU A 152 1.19 2.10 8.47
CA GLU A 152 1.71 2.58 7.18
C GLU A 152 2.11 4.06 7.26
N GLY A 153 2.74 4.59 6.20
CA GLY A 153 3.16 6.00 6.10
C GLY A 153 4.65 6.26 6.35
N GLY A 154 5.42 5.22 6.70
CA GLY A 154 6.88 5.30 6.74
C GLY A 154 7.50 5.34 5.35
N ASP A 155 8.76 5.74 5.28
CA ASP A 155 9.58 5.61 4.09
C ASP A 155 9.82 4.11 3.80
N PRO A 156 9.82 3.70 2.52
CA PRO A 156 9.98 2.30 2.13
C PRO A 156 11.37 1.79 2.52
N LEU A 157 11.40 0.81 3.42
CA LEU A 157 12.61 0.09 3.83
C LEU A 157 12.80 -1.23 3.05
N ASP A 158 11.79 -1.64 2.29
CA ASP A 158 11.77 -2.91 1.57
C ASP A 158 12.40 -2.79 0.17
N VAL A 159 12.91 -3.92 -0.32
CA VAL A 159 13.36 -4.07 -1.71
C VAL A 159 12.16 -4.17 -2.66
N PRO A 160 12.20 -3.56 -3.86
CA PRO A 160 11.05 -3.37 -4.75
C PRO A 160 10.51 -4.65 -5.41
N VAL A 161 11.04 -5.83 -5.04
CA VAL A 161 10.60 -7.13 -5.55
C VAL A 161 10.44 -8.06 -4.35
N GLU A 162 9.20 -8.47 -4.07
CA GLU A 162 8.95 -9.67 -3.28
C GLU A 162 9.51 -10.86 -4.08
N SER A 163 10.77 -11.23 -3.80
CA SER A 163 11.27 -12.52 -4.27
C SER A 163 10.43 -13.59 -3.56
N LEU A 164 9.85 -14.52 -4.31
CA LEU A 164 9.08 -15.68 -3.80
C LEU A 164 9.87 -16.60 -2.86
N THR A 165 11.08 -16.21 -2.48
CA THR A 165 11.84 -16.79 -1.38
C THR A 165 11.33 -16.20 -0.08
N VAL A 166 10.81 -17.05 0.80
CA VAL A 166 10.66 -16.74 2.23
C VAL A 166 11.97 -16.12 2.69
N ILE A 167 11.96 -14.82 2.99
CA ILE A 167 13.06 -14.18 3.70
C ILE A 167 12.83 -14.62 5.14
N PRO A 168 13.60 -15.56 5.71
CA PRO A 168 13.57 -15.72 7.16
C PRO A 168 13.90 -14.35 7.75
N ALA A 169 13.06 -13.88 8.65
CA ALA A 169 13.27 -12.70 9.49
C ALA A 169 14.76 -12.46 9.71
N PHE A 170 15.24 -11.28 9.34
CA PHE A 170 16.63 -10.81 9.40
C PHE A 170 17.45 -11.48 10.51
N ASP A 171 18.14 -12.57 10.17
CA ASP A 171 19.19 -13.17 10.99
C ASP A 171 20.47 -13.20 10.16
N LEU A 172 21.09 -12.02 10.03
CA LEU A 172 22.42 -11.93 9.45
C LEU A 172 23.16 -10.68 9.88
N GLU A 173 23.33 -10.51 11.20
CA GLU A 173 24.58 -9.97 11.72
C GLU A 173 24.92 -10.67 13.04
N HIS A 174 25.48 -11.88 12.97
CA HIS A 174 26.61 -12.28 13.82
C HIS A 174 27.14 -13.65 13.41
N ARG A 175 28.18 -13.66 12.55
CA ARG A 175 29.18 -14.73 12.64
C ARG A 175 30.55 -14.29 12.14
N GLU A 176 31.30 -13.66 13.03
CA GLU A 176 32.67 -14.09 13.26
C GLU A 176 33.01 -13.96 14.75
N GLY A 177 33.01 -15.11 15.44
CA GLY A 177 33.71 -15.32 16.71
C GLY A 177 32.91 -15.11 18.01
N ARG A 178 32.09 -16.09 18.43
CA ARG A 178 31.95 -16.54 19.85
C ARG A 178 31.07 -17.81 19.99
N PRO A 179 31.21 -18.57 21.09
CA PRO A 179 30.82 -20.00 21.20
C PRO A 179 29.32 -20.19 21.51
N PRO A 180 28.79 -21.43 21.53
CA PRO A 180 27.46 -21.81 21.02
C PRO A 180 26.29 -21.25 21.84
N PRO A 181 25.10 -21.07 21.19
CA PRO A 181 23.95 -20.45 21.80
C PRO A 181 23.33 -21.36 22.87
N GLY A 182 23.04 -20.76 24.04
CA GLY A 182 22.08 -21.31 24.99
C GLY A 182 20.67 -21.33 24.38
N PRO A 183 19.68 -21.92 25.09
CA PRO A 183 18.31 -21.99 24.60
C PRO A 183 17.78 -20.58 24.28
N PRO A 184 16.98 -20.41 23.20
CA PRO A 184 16.49 -19.11 22.77
C PRO A 184 15.67 -18.47 23.89
N SER A 185 16.06 -17.26 24.29
CA SER A 185 15.30 -16.41 25.20
C SER A 185 13.95 -16.05 24.56
N PRO A 186 12.82 -16.14 25.28
CA PRO A 186 11.48 -15.85 24.76
C PRO A 186 11.18 -14.35 24.53
N GLU A 187 12.19 -13.48 24.43
CA GLU A 187 12.03 -12.01 24.50
C GLU A 187 12.60 -11.24 23.30
N ALA A 188 12.99 -11.90 22.22
CA ALA A 188 13.20 -11.19 20.95
C ALA A 188 11.83 -10.96 20.30
N GLU A 189 11.00 -10.05 20.86
CA GLU A 189 9.88 -9.49 20.10
C GLU A 189 10.48 -8.87 18.83
N GLU A 190 10.10 -9.41 17.67
CA GLU A 190 10.59 -8.95 16.37
C GLU A 190 10.17 -7.49 16.16
N LEU A 191 11.12 -6.56 16.32
CA LEU A 191 10.87 -5.13 16.18
C LEU A 191 10.83 -4.76 14.70
N LYS A 192 9.64 -4.47 14.18
CA LYS A 192 9.45 -4.03 12.79
C LYS A 192 9.92 -2.58 12.64
N PRO A 193 10.98 -2.28 11.86
CA PRO A 193 11.46 -0.91 11.71
C PRO A 193 10.54 -0.08 10.81
N ILE A 194 10.34 1.19 11.15
CA ILE A 194 9.65 2.18 10.31
C ILE A 194 10.55 3.41 10.23
N LEU A 195 10.93 3.83 9.04
CA LEU A 195 11.67 5.08 8.84
C LEU A 195 10.71 6.23 8.57
N VAL A 196 10.96 7.39 9.17
CA VAL A 196 10.21 8.62 8.92
C VAL A 196 11.20 9.76 8.72
N THR A 197 11.28 10.26 7.49
CA THR A 197 12.12 11.39 7.11
C THR A 197 11.29 12.68 7.07
N LEU A 198 11.75 13.69 7.83
CA LEU A 198 11.14 15.02 7.93
C LEU A 198 12.13 16.08 7.43
N ASP A 199 11.77 16.70 6.31
CA ASP A 199 12.54 17.78 5.71
C ASP A 199 11.93 19.13 6.08
N TYR A 200 12.63 19.92 6.88
CA TYR A 200 12.24 21.28 7.22
C TYR A 200 12.76 22.25 6.16
N ALA A 201 11.85 22.71 5.30
CA ALA A 201 12.17 23.64 4.22
C ALA A 201 12.31 25.07 4.77
N GLN A 202 13.54 25.49 5.01
CA GLN A 202 13.84 26.86 5.42
C GLN A 202 14.06 27.73 4.16
N LEU A 203 13.02 28.49 3.79
CA LEU A 203 13.02 29.35 2.61
C LEU A 203 13.64 30.73 2.88
N ASP A 204 13.49 31.25 4.11
CA ASP A 204 13.99 32.55 4.54
C ASP A 204 14.47 32.44 6.00
N PRO A 205 15.71 32.82 6.34
CA PRO A 205 16.20 32.82 7.72
C PRO A 205 15.41 33.75 8.65
N ASP A 206 14.77 34.80 8.13
CA ASP A 206 14.05 35.80 8.93
C ASP A 206 12.58 35.46 9.19
N THR A 207 12.04 34.42 8.52
CA THR A 207 10.64 33.99 8.64
C THR A 207 10.57 32.55 9.14
N GLN A 208 9.87 32.31 10.26
CA GLN A 208 9.65 30.96 10.79
C GLN A 208 8.83 30.13 9.78
N ALA A 209 9.45 29.12 9.18
CA ALA A 209 8.79 28.20 8.27
C ALA A 209 7.86 27.22 9.04
N PRO A 210 6.80 26.70 8.40
CA PRO A 210 5.91 25.72 9.03
C PRO A 210 6.67 24.45 9.42
N PRO A 211 6.23 23.75 10.49
CA PRO A 211 6.87 22.51 10.91
C PRO A 211 6.82 21.45 9.81
N ALA A 212 7.93 20.72 9.62
CA ALA A 212 7.95 19.56 8.75
C ALA A 212 6.96 18.54 9.31
N THR A 213 6.03 18.03 8.50
CA THR A 213 4.96 17.15 8.99
C THR A 213 4.86 15.89 8.14
N ARG A 214 4.71 14.74 8.81
CA ARG A 214 4.47 13.41 8.24
C ARG A 214 3.37 12.73 9.03
N GLU A 215 2.70 11.76 8.42
CA GLU A 215 1.65 10.98 9.08
C GLU A 215 1.96 9.49 9.01
N LEU A 216 1.86 8.81 10.15
CA LEU A 216 1.73 7.36 10.19
C LEU A 216 0.26 7.00 10.36
N GLN A 217 -0.24 6.02 9.61
CA GLN A 217 -1.61 5.54 9.79
C GLN A 217 -1.59 4.21 10.53
N VAL A 218 -2.33 4.15 11.64
CA VAL A 218 -2.63 2.91 12.36
C VAL A 218 -4.02 2.45 11.95
N GLY A 219 -4.13 1.21 11.50
CA GLY A 219 -5.39 0.67 11.02
C GLY A 219 -5.86 -0.57 11.74
N CYS A 220 -7.18 -0.77 11.70
CA CYS A 220 -7.85 -1.95 12.22
C CYS A 220 -8.65 -2.58 11.07
N ILE A 221 -8.18 -3.70 10.54
CA ILE A 221 -8.76 -4.35 9.36
C ILE A 221 -10.15 -4.89 9.71
N ARG A 222 -11.09 -4.72 8.77
CA ARG A 222 -12.41 -5.35 8.90
C ARG A 222 -12.24 -6.85 8.69
N THR A 223 -12.60 -7.63 9.71
CA THR A 223 -12.53 -9.09 9.69
C THR A 223 -13.88 -9.71 10.06
N THR A 224 -14.20 -10.82 9.41
CA THR A 224 -15.34 -11.69 9.74
C THR A 224 -15.02 -12.69 10.86
N GLN A 225 -13.75 -12.79 11.26
CA GLN A 225 -13.33 -13.66 12.36
C GLN A 225 -13.92 -13.22 13.70
N LEU A 226 -14.32 -14.21 14.49
CA LEU A 226 -14.86 -14.05 15.84
C LEU A 226 -13.72 -13.78 16.84
N SER A 227 -12.98 -12.67 16.68
CA SER A 227 -12.00 -12.24 17.68
C SER A 227 -12.68 -11.50 18.84
N ALA A 228 -12.21 -11.74 20.07
CA ALA A 228 -12.75 -11.12 21.28
C ALA A 228 -12.49 -9.59 21.32
N LYS A 229 -11.43 -9.12 20.66
CA LYS A 229 -11.09 -7.70 20.57
C LYS A 229 -11.65 -7.08 19.29
N LYS A 230 -12.39 -5.99 19.45
CA LYS A 230 -13.01 -5.23 18.36
C LYS A 230 -12.25 -3.96 18.01
N THR A 231 -11.20 -3.66 18.75
CA THR A 231 -10.43 -2.44 18.62
C THR A 231 -8.94 -2.76 18.68
N VAL A 232 -8.14 -1.99 17.95
CA VAL A 232 -6.68 -1.98 18.05
C VAL A 232 -6.30 -0.79 18.89
N GLU A 233 -5.60 -1.00 19.99
CA GLU A 233 -4.99 0.08 20.76
C GLU A 233 -3.58 0.34 20.26
N PHE A 234 -3.17 1.61 20.24
CA PHE A 234 -1.79 1.99 19.97
C PHE A 234 -1.25 2.95 21.02
N SER A 235 0.05 2.89 21.25
CA SER A 235 0.78 3.83 22.09
C SER A 235 2.21 3.99 21.62
N MET A 236 2.66 5.24 21.55
CA MET A 236 4.03 5.63 21.27
C MET A 236 4.75 5.94 22.58
N ASP A 237 5.95 5.41 22.75
CA ASP A 237 6.81 5.71 23.89
C ASP A 237 7.72 6.92 23.64
N ASN A 238 8.58 7.22 24.61
CA ASN A 238 9.67 8.19 24.49
C ASN A 238 9.28 9.61 24.02
N ILE A 239 7.99 9.99 24.15
CA ILE A 239 7.45 11.28 23.67
C ILE A 239 8.19 12.46 24.29
N ALA A 240 8.53 12.41 25.58
CA ALA A 240 9.23 13.51 26.25
C ALA A 240 10.63 13.75 25.64
N ALA A 241 11.40 12.69 25.35
CA ALA A 241 12.72 12.84 24.74
C ALA A 241 12.62 13.34 23.29
N LEU A 242 11.58 12.93 22.56
CA LEU A 242 11.28 13.43 21.22
C LEU A 242 10.91 14.92 21.24
N GLN A 243 10.11 15.36 22.20
CA GLN A 243 9.75 16.78 22.39
C GLN A 243 10.96 17.65 22.69
N HIS A 244 11.90 17.17 23.52
CA HIS A 244 13.17 17.87 23.74
C HIS A 244 14.03 18.00 22.48
N LYS A 245 13.78 17.16 21.46
CA LYS A 245 14.46 17.16 20.17
C LYS A 245 13.67 17.90 19.07
N GLY A 246 12.59 18.60 19.43
CA GLY A 246 11.76 19.40 18.51
C GLY A 246 10.65 18.62 17.82
N PHE A 247 10.42 17.35 18.16
CA PHE A 247 9.32 16.55 17.60
C PHE A 247 8.03 16.72 18.40
N THR A 248 6.91 16.78 17.70
CA THR A 248 5.56 16.72 18.27
C THR A 248 4.81 15.57 17.62
N ILE A 249 4.21 14.70 18.44
CA ILE A 249 3.47 13.52 17.98
C ILE A 249 2.06 13.55 18.54
N GLU A 250 1.06 13.59 17.68
CA GLU A 250 -0.34 13.63 18.08
C GLU A 250 -1.23 12.77 17.16
N PRO A 251 -2.05 11.86 17.72
CA PRO A 251 -2.09 11.42 19.12
C PRO A 251 -0.94 10.46 19.45
N SER A 252 -0.38 10.55 20.67
CA SER A 252 0.62 9.60 21.16
C SER A 252 0.04 8.25 21.60
N ARG A 253 -1.27 8.18 21.86
CA ARG A 253 -2.00 6.95 22.16
C ARG A 253 -3.44 7.02 21.69
N GLY A 254 -4.05 5.88 21.43
CA GLY A 254 -5.45 5.82 21.07
C GLY A 254 -5.95 4.41 20.77
N SER A 255 -7.17 4.34 20.25
CA SER A 255 -7.78 3.11 19.77
C SER A 255 -8.38 3.32 18.38
N VAL A 256 -8.43 2.25 17.59
CA VAL A 256 -8.97 2.22 16.23
C VAL A 256 -10.00 1.10 16.13
N GLU A 257 -11.20 1.44 15.66
CA GLU A 257 -12.30 0.49 15.49
C GLU A 257 -12.19 -0.29 14.17
N ARG A 258 -12.87 -1.44 14.06
CA ARG A 258 -12.83 -2.28 12.86
C ARG A 258 -13.22 -1.53 11.60
N GLY A 259 -12.37 -1.65 10.58
CA GLY A 259 -12.51 -0.99 9.29
C GLY A 259 -12.17 0.50 9.30
N GLN A 260 -11.57 1.03 10.37
CA GLN A 260 -11.13 2.42 10.47
C GLN A 260 -9.59 2.48 10.47
N THR A 261 -9.10 3.66 10.13
CA THR A 261 -7.69 4.05 10.30
C THR A 261 -7.63 5.32 11.14
N LYS A 262 -6.50 5.53 11.81
CA LYS A 262 -6.22 6.73 12.58
C LYS A 262 -4.82 7.22 12.26
N ALA A 263 -4.74 8.49 11.86
CA ALA A 263 -3.48 9.15 11.60
C ALA A 263 -2.80 9.55 12.93
N ILE A 264 -1.50 9.32 12.99
CA ILE A 264 -0.55 9.84 13.98
C ILE A 264 0.25 10.90 13.23
N SER A 265 -0.02 12.16 13.52
CA SER A 265 0.73 13.28 12.97
C SER A 265 2.05 13.40 13.71
N ILE A 266 3.14 13.48 12.96
CA ILE A 266 4.51 13.68 13.42
C ILE A 266 4.96 14.99 12.81
N SER A 267 5.19 15.99 13.65
CA SER A 267 5.72 17.28 13.24
C SER A 267 7.10 17.49 13.84
N TRP A 268 7.98 18.17 13.12
CA TRP A 268 9.30 18.56 13.60
C TRP A 268 9.61 20.01 13.26
N THR A 269 10.11 20.72 14.26
CA THR A 269 10.69 22.05 14.12
C THR A 269 12.11 21.99 14.70
N PRO A 270 13.14 22.44 13.97
CA PRO A 270 14.50 22.45 14.48
C PRO A 270 14.58 23.27 15.79
N PRO A 271 15.14 22.71 16.87
CA PRO A 271 15.48 23.47 18.07
C PRO A 271 16.45 24.61 17.76
N ILE A 272 16.51 25.61 18.66
CA ILE A 272 17.38 26.80 18.49
C ILE A 272 18.87 26.42 18.41
N ASP A 273 19.26 25.33 19.07
CA ASP A 273 20.62 24.79 19.12
C ASP A 273 20.89 23.70 18.07
N PHE A 274 20.00 23.53 17.10
CA PHE A 274 20.15 22.52 16.05
C PHE A 274 21.29 22.86 15.09
N ASP A 275 22.14 21.87 14.83
CA ASP A 275 23.22 21.96 13.84
C ASP A 275 22.69 21.56 12.45
N PRO A 276 22.61 22.49 11.48
CA PRO A 276 22.07 22.21 10.15
C PRO A 276 22.97 21.30 9.30
N ASP A 277 24.25 21.13 9.65
CA ASP A 277 25.19 20.30 8.87
C ASP A 277 25.00 18.79 9.11
N HIS A 278 24.22 18.43 10.14
CA HIS A 278 24.02 17.04 10.55
C HIS A 278 22.53 16.69 10.75
N PRO A 279 22.03 15.61 10.13
CA PRO A 279 20.65 15.20 10.35
C PRO A 279 20.44 14.73 11.80
N LEU A 280 19.31 15.12 12.37
CA LEU A 280 18.87 14.65 13.68
C LEU A 280 18.30 13.24 13.56
N LEU A 281 18.91 12.31 14.30
CA LEU A 281 18.41 10.95 14.45
C LEU A 281 17.73 10.78 15.82
N ALA A 282 16.52 10.23 15.81
CA ALA A 282 15.80 9.85 17.02
C ALA A 282 15.03 8.55 16.81
N SER A 283 14.60 7.91 17.89
CA SER A 283 13.75 6.72 17.79
C SER A 283 12.74 6.61 18.93
N ALA A 284 11.61 5.97 18.63
CA ALA A 284 10.58 5.60 19.59
C ALA A 284 9.99 4.23 19.24
N LEU A 285 9.33 3.60 20.20
CA LEU A 285 8.59 2.36 20.02
C LEU A 285 7.09 2.66 19.92
N LEU A 286 6.50 2.22 18.82
CA LEU A 286 5.07 2.22 18.60
C LEU A 286 4.53 0.81 18.89
N GLN A 287 3.75 0.69 19.95
CA GLN A 287 3.13 -0.58 20.34
C GLN A 287 1.70 -0.64 19.83
N LEU A 288 1.36 -1.71 19.11
CA LEU A 288 0.00 -2.03 18.67
C LEU A 288 -0.50 -3.24 19.44
N ARG A 289 -1.76 -3.17 19.88
CA ARG A 289 -2.42 -4.23 20.65
C ARG A 289 -3.81 -4.49 20.08
N GLY A 290 -3.92 -5.53 19.27
CA GLY A 290 -5.15 -6.07 18.71
C GLY A 290 -5.35 -7.52 19.12
N ASP A 291 -5.58 -8.39 18.14
CA ASP A 291 -5.56 -9.84 18.26
C ASP A 291 -4.18 -10.36 18.71
N VAL A 292 -3.12 -9.72 18.25
CA VAL A 292 -1.74 -9.90 18.74
C VAL A 292 -1.17 -8.59 19.27
N LYS A 293 0.04 -8.65 19.82
CA LYS A 293 0.84 -7.48 20.18
C LYS A 293 1.98 -7.36 19.17
N GLU A 294 2.12 -6.23 18.52
CA GLU A 294 3.28 -5.91 17.69
C GLU A 294 3.98 -4.67 18.25
N THR A 295 5.30 -4.63 18.13
CA THR A 295 6.12 -3.50 18.53
C THR A 295 6.92 -3.03 17.31
N TYR A 296 6.71 -1.78 16.91
CA TYR A 296 7.41 -1.15 15.79
C TYR A 296 8.48 -0.20 16.32
N LYS A 297 9.67 -0.22 15.73
CA LYS A 297 10.73 0.75 16.04
C LYS A 297 10.70 1.86 15.00
N VAL A 298 10.16 3.02 15.39
CA VAL A 298 10.09 4.20 14.53
C VAL A 298 11.41 4.95 14.61
N LEU A 299 12.09 5.09 13.48
CA LEU A 299 13.33 5.82 13.28
C LEU A 299 13.00 7.16 12.63
N PHE A 300 13.29 8.25 13.32
CA PHE A 300 13.10 9.60 12.81
C PHE A 300 14.41 10.14 12.28
N VAL A 301 14.39 10.62 11.05
CA VAL A 301 15.47 11.39 10.42
C VAL A 301 14.92 12.76 10.14
N ALA A 302 15.46 13.79 10.77
CA ALA A 302 15.03 15.17 10.53
C ALA A 302 16.21 16.03 10.09
N GLN A 303 16.00 16.85 9.07
CA GLN A 303 17.03 17.69 8.49
C GLN A 303 16.46 19.01 7.98
N VAL A 304 17.29 20.05 8.02
CA VAL A 304 16.96 21.35 7.41
C VAL A 304 17.42 21.31 5.96
N VAL A 305 16.49 21.57 5.06
CA VAL A 305 16.78 21.69 3.63
C VAL A 305 16.61 23.13 3.20
N THR A 306 17.65 23.72 2.62
CA THR A 306 17.55 25.01 1.94
C THR A 306 16.96 24.77 0.56
N GLY A 307 15.88 25.50 0.22
CA GLY A 307 15.29 25.42 -1.11
C GLY A 307 16.29 25.80 -2.23
N PRO A 308 16.08 25.32 -3.47
CA PRO A 308 16.87 25.73 -4.63
C PRO A 308 16.67 27.21 -5.01
#